data_AF-M4DZ85-F1
#
_entry.id   AF-M4DZ85-F1
#
_cell.length_a   1.000
_cell.length_b   1.000
_cell.length_c   1.000
_cell.angle_alpha   90.00
_cell.angle_beta   90.00
_cell.angle_gamma   90.00
#
_symmetry.space_group_name_H-M   'P 1'
#
loop_
_entity.id
_entity.type
_entity.pdbx_description
1 polymer ?
#
loop_
_entity_poly.entity_id
_entity_poly.type
_entity_poly.pdbx_seq_one_letter_code
_entity_poly.pdbx_strand_id
1 'polypeptide(L)'
;MILAETPRARTLTTVKAVSGGGVSLPPLDLTEDNIRLVLSEARVELAQLFDLSVGITGQVELVELDGPFVKISLRGKFWHTRAMVLARIGNYLKQRIPEILEVEIEDEKQLDDSPANF
;
A
#
# COMPACT_ATOMS: atom_id res chain seq x y z
N MET A 1 -44.29 4.25 -33.75
CA MET A 1 -42.84 3.99 -33.71
C MET A 1 -42.47 3.87 -32.24
N ILE A 2 -42.19 2.65 -31.79
CA ILE A 2 -41.93 2.28 -30.40
C ILE A 2 -40.41 2.17 -30.16
N LEU A 3 -40.04 2.24 -28.88
CA LEU A 3 -38.75 1.91 -28.24
C LEU A 3 -37.80 3.09 -28.06
N ALA A 4 -37.11 3.27 -26.93
CA ALA A 4 -37.21 2.75 -25.58
C ALA A 4 -36.17 3.53 -24.78
N GLU A 5 -36.48 3.77 -23.51
CA GLU A 5 -35.67 4.45 -22.52
C GLU A 5 -34.40 3.62 -22.21
N THR A 6 -33.24 4.24 -21.99
CA THR A 6 -31.99 3.54 -21.60
C THR A 6 -31.39 4.26 -20.38
N PRO A 7 -30.81 3.51 -19.42
CA PRO A 7 -31.21 3.64 -18.02
C PRO A 7 -30.28 4.46 -17.11
N ARG A 8 -30.95 4.95 -16.06
CA ARG A 8 -30.50 5.54 -14.81
C ARG A 8 -29.25 4.86 -14.22
N ALA A 9 -28.24 5.68 -13.95
CA ALA A 9 -27.00 5.32 -13.27
C ALA A 9 -27.26 4.46 -12.03
N ARG A 10 -26.59 3.30 -11.99
CA ARG A 10 -26.72 2.29 -10.95
C ARG A 10 -25.73 2.63 -9.85
N THR A 11 -26.11 3.51 -8.93
CA THR A 11 -25.34 3.77 -7.71
C THR A 11 -25.38 2.51 -6.85
N LEU A 12 -24.29 1.74 -6.85
CA LEU A 12 -24.13 0.60 -5.96
C LEU A 12 -23.87 1.11 -4.55
N THR A 13 -24.90 1.09 -3.71
CA THR A 13 -24.77 1.19 -2.26
C THR A 13 -24.15 -0.11 -1.74
N THR A 14 -22.86 -0.13 -1.45
CA THR A 14 -22.26 -1.19 -0.64
C THR A 14 -22.32 -0.79 0.82
N VAL A 15 -23.13 -1.53 1.58
CA VAL A 15 -23.16 -1.48 3.05
C VAL A 15 -22.34 -2.62 3.65
N LYS A 16 -21.57 -2.26 4.69
CA LYS A 16 -21.28 -3.02 5.92
C LYS A 16 -20.10 -4.02 5.93
N ALA A 17 -19.13 -3.72 6.80
CA ALA A 17 -18.73 -4.61 7.91
C ALA A 17 -18.05 -3.81 9.03
N VAL A 18 -18.56 -3.92 10.27
CA VAL A 18 -17.84 -3.57 11.50
C VAL A 18 -17.45 -4.90 12.14
N SER A 19 -16.15 -5.12 12.38
CA SER A 19 -15.63 -5.87 13.53
C SER A 19 -14.10 -5.88 13.52
N GLY A 20 -13.48 -5.37 14.60
CA GLY A 20 -12.06 -5.60 14.90
C GLY A 20 -11.18 -4.35 15.00
N GLY A 21 -11.22 -3.63 16.13
CA GLY A 21 -10.05 -3.03 16.79
C GLY A 21 -9.04 -2.20 16.00
N GLY A 22 -9.43 -1.61 14.87
CA GLY A 22 -8.67 -0.61 14.13
C GLY A 22 -9.69 0.30 13.48
N VAL A 23 -9.49 1.61 13.52
CA VAL A 23 -10.36 2.54 12.80
C VAL A 23 -10.36 2.11 11.33
N SER A 24 -11.48 1.57 10.84
CA SER A 24 -11.65 1.28 9.42
C SER A 24 -11.82 2.64 8.75
N LEU A 25 -10.68 3.25 8.45
CA LEU A 25 -10.62 4.51 7.74
C LEU A 25 -11.24 4.30 6.36
N PRO A 26 -11.98 5.29 5.83
CA PRO A 26 -12.62 5.16 4.53
C PRO A 26 -11.56 4.81 3.47
N PRO A 27 -11.93 3.98 2.47
CA PRO A 27 -11.03 3.67 1.37
C PRO A 27 -10.68 4.96 0.61
N LEU A 28 -9.43 5.07 0.16
CA LEU A 28 -8.93 6.18 -0.62
C LEU A 28 -8.92 5.78 -2.10
N ASP A 29 -9.09 6.78 -2.96
CA ASP A 29 -8.95 6.63 -4.41
C ASP A 29 -7.50 6.35 -4.79
N LEU A 30 -7.30 5.62 -5.89
CA LEU A 30 -5.96 5.31 -6.41
C LEU A 30 -5.32 6.54 -7.06
N THR A 31 -4.58 7.31 -6.26
CA THR A 31 -3.80 8.47 -6.72
C THR A 31 -2.42 8.47 -6.08
N GLU A 32 -1.43 9.07 -6.74
CA GLU A 32 -0.06 9.14 -6.20
C GLU A 32 0.01 9.83 -4.83
N ASP A 33 -0.74 10.93 -4.64
CA ASP A 33 -0.82 11.64 -3.37
C ASP A 33 -1.39 10.75 -2.25
N ASN A 34 -2.46 10.01 -2.54
CA ASN A 34 -3.05 9.08 -1.57
C ASN A 34 -2.09 7.92 -1.25
N ILE A 35 -1.35 7.41 -2.24
CA ILE A 35 -0.35 6.37 -1.99
C ILE A 35 0.78 6.90 -1.10
N ARG A 36 1.30 8.09 -1.38
CA ARG A 36 2.33 8.74 -0.55
C ARG A 36 1.85 8.99 0.88
N LEU A 37 0.59 9.40 1.03
CA LEU A 37 -0.07 9.55 2.32
C LEU A 37 -0.12 8.20 3.05
N VAL A 38 -0.65 7.16 2.40
CA VAL A 38 -0.78 5.82 2.98
C VAL A 38 0.58 5.20 3.31
N LEU A 39 1.61 5.41 2.50
CA LEU A 39 2.99 5.01 2.81
C LEU A 39 3.52 5.73 4.05
N SER A 40 3.17 7.00 4.23
CA SER A 40 3.53 7.77 5.43
C SER A 40 2.79 7.25 6.66
N GLU A 41 1.50 6.94 6.55
CA GLU A 41 0.72 6.29 7.61
C GLU A 41 1.29 4.91 7.94
N ALA A 42 1.65 4.11 6.92
CA ALA A 42 2.22 2.78 7.08
C ALA A 42 3.52 2.79 7.89
N ARG A 43 4.35 3.82 7.75
CA ARG A 43 5.58 3.96 8.56
C ARG A 43 5.29 4.13 10.05
N VAL A 44 4.16 4.76 10.39
CA VAL A 44 3.71 4.96 11.78
C VAL A 44 3.00 3.72 12.29
N GLU A 45 2.03 3.19 11.53
CA GLU A 45 1.25 2.00 11.91
C GLU A 45 2.13 0.74 12.00
N LEU A 46 3.11 0.64 11.11
CA LEU A 46 4.10 -0.43 11.09
C LEU A 46 5.42 0.03 11.71
N ALA A 47 5.41 0.96 12.69
CA ALA A 47 6.63 1.49 13.33
C ALA A 47 7.59 0.39 13.84
N GLN A 48 7.06 -0.77 14.22
CA GLN A 48 7.85 -1.98 14.55
C GLN A 48 8.81 -2.44 13.45
N LEU A 49 8.53 -2.11 12.18
CA LEU A 49 9.40 -2.39 11.03
C LEU A 49 10.48 -1.31 10.82
N PHE A 50 10.32 -0.14 11.43
CA PHE A 50 11.09 1.09 11.18
C PHE A 50 11.75 1.65 12.45
N ASP A 51 11.88 0.85 13.51
CA ASP A 51 12.30 1.33 14.83
C ASP A 51 13.76 1.82 14.86
N LEU A 52 13.93 3.14 14.83
CA LEU A 52 15.24 3.79 14.83
C LEU A 52 16.08 3.50 16.09
N SER A 53 15.46 3.09 17.20
CA SER A 53 16.16 2.87 18.48
C SER A 53 17.08 1.65 18.44
N VAL A 54 16.82 0.70 17.52
CA VAL A 54 17.65 -0.49 17.33
C VAL A 54 18.50 -0.42 16.05
N GLY A 55 18.66 0.78 15.47
CA GLY A 55 19.48 1.01 14.29
C GLY A 55 18.83 0.57 12.97
N ILE A 56 17.50 0.47 12.93
CA ILE A 56 16.73 0.28 11.71
C ILE A 56 16.66 1.62 10.99
N THR A 57 17.08 1.66 9.74
CA THR A 57 17.07 2.86 8.88
C THR A 57 16.18 2.65 7.66
N GLY A 58 15.31 1.63 7.72
CA GLY A 58 14.36 1.28 6.67
C GLY A 58 13.57 2.48 6.17
N GLN A 59 13.49 2.64 4.86
CA GLN A 59 12.68 3.67 4.21
C GLN A 59 11.90 3.03 3.08
N VAL A 60 10.66 3.49 2.88
CA VAL A 60 9.81 3.06 1.77
C VAL A 60 9.33 4.26 0.99
N GLU A 61 9.53 4.29 -0.31
CA GLU A 61 9.09 5.41 -1.17
C GLU A 61 8.33 4.91 -2.39
N LEU A 62 7.36 5.70 -2.86
CA LEU A 62 6.70 5.46 -4.13
C LEU A 62 7.65 5.79 -5.27
N VAL A 63 7.86 4.85 -6.18
CA VAL A 63 8.68 5.03 -7.38
C VAL A 63 7.81 5.33 -8.58
N GLU A 64 6.78 4.51 -8.81
CA GLU A 64 5.92 4.62 -9.98
C GLU A 64 4.52 4.09 -9.67
N LEU A 65 3.52 4.71 -10.29
CA LEU A 65 2.13 4.25 -10.31
C LEU A 65 1.75 3.99 -11.77
N ASP A 66 1.57 2.72 -12.14
CA ASP A 66 1.16 2.30 -13.48
C ASP A 66 -0.21 1.62 -13.41
N GLY A 67 -1.28 2.38 -13.67
CA GLY A 67 -2.64 1.89 -13.50
C GLY A 67 -2.86 1.31 -12.08
N PRO A 68 -3.32 0.05 -11.94
CA PRO A 68 -3.53 -0.60 -10.64
C PRO A 68 -2.26 -1.18 -9.99
N PHE A 69 -1.09 -0.98 -10.60
CA PHE A 69 0.20 -1.49 -10.13
C PHE A 69 1.02 -0.38 -9.47
N VAL A 70 1.51 -0.64 -8.26
CA VAL A 70 2.32 0.33 -7.50
C VAL A 70 3.74 -0.20 -7.35
N LYS A 71 4.74 0.52 -7.84
CA LYS A 71 6.14 0.24 -7.57
C LYS A 71 6.64 1.08 -6.41
N ILE A 72 7.24 0.43 -5.43
CA ILE A 72 7.91 1.08 -4.31
C ILE A 72 9.40 0.74 -4.29
N SER A 73 10.20 1.59 -3.66
CA SER A 73 11.59 1.26 -3.31
C SER A 73 11.70 1.06 -1.81
N LEU A 74 12.53 0.09 -1.41
CA LEU A 74 12.91 -0.17 -0.04
C LEU A 74 14.40 0.14 0.12
N ARG A 75 14.72 1.03 1.07
CA ARG A 75 16.10 1.45 1.35
C ARG A 75 16.45 1.25 2.82
N GLY A 76 17.74 1.17 3.11
CA GLY A 76 18.27 1.03 4.46
C GLY A 76 18.05 -0.36 5.04
N LYS A 77 18.20 -0.45 6.37
CA LYS A 77 18.17 -1.71 7.10
C LYS A 77 16.81 -1.93 7.77
N PHE A 78 16.24 -3.12 7.57
CA PHE A 78 15.01 -3.57 8.22
C PHE A 78 15.31 -4.66 9.25
N TRP A 79 14.48 -4.76 10.29
CA TRP A 79 14.61 -5.83 11.29
C TRP A 79 14.15 -7.18 10.75
N HIS A 80 13.14 -7.15 9.88
CA HIS A 80 12.61 -8.31 9.17
C HIS A 80 13.20 -8.41 7.77
N THR A 81 12.99 -9.56 7.12
CA THR A 81 13.32 -9.73 5.70
C THR A 81 12.54 -8.72 4.85
N ARG A 82 13.19 -8.17 3.83
CA ARG A 82 12.57 -7.14 2.97
C ARG A 82 11.33 -7.65 2.23
N ALA A 83 11.28 -8.94 1.92
CA ALA A 83 10.07 -9.59 1.42
C ALA A 83 8.88 -9.47 2.39
N MET A 84 9.12 -9.61 3.70
CA MET A 84 8.07 -9.46 4.72
C MET A 84 7.64 -8.00 4.86
N VAL A 85 8.58 -7.07 4.77
CA VAL A 85 8.30 -5.62 4.76
C VAL A 85 7.43 -5.25 3.57
N LEU A 86 7.80 -5.68 2.36
CA LEU A 86 7.02 -5.49 1.14
C LEU A 86 5.61 -6.06 1.29
N ALA A 87 5.47 -7.28 1.80
CA ALA A 87 4.16 -7.91 2.01
C ALA A 87 3.28 -7.13 3.00
N ARG A 88 3.84 -6.62 4.10
CA ARG A 88 3.09 -5.82 5.10
C ARG A 88 2.64 -4.48 4.52
N ILE A 89 3.54 -3.78 3.84
CA ILE A 89 3.24 -2.48 3.23
C ILE A 89 2.24 -2.66 2.11
N GLY A 90 2.42 -3.66 1.24
CA GLY A 90 1.49 -3.98 0.18
C GLY A 90 0.10 -4.35 0.70
N ASN A 91 0.02 -5.12 1.79
CA ASN A 91 -1.25 -5.42 2.43
C ASN A 91 -1.91 -4.17 3.03
N TYR A 92 -1.13 -3.28 3.66
CA TYR A 92 -1.66 -2.02 4.20
C TYR A 92 -2.17 -1.09 3.08
N LEU A 93 -1.42 -0.97 1.98
CA LEU A 93 -1.82 -0.23 0.78
C LEU A 93 -3.15 -0.76 0.21
N LYS A 94 -3.28 -2.08 0.03
CA LYS A 94 -4.52 -2.71 -0.46
C LYS A 94 -5.70 -2.53 0.49
N GLN A 95 -5.45 -2.47 1.80
CA GLN A 95 -6.50 -2.20 2.80
C GLN A 95 -7.01 -0.76 2.74
N ARG A 96 -6.13 0.21 2.48
CA ARG A 96 -6.49 1.64 2.39
C ARG A 96 -6.99 2.02 1.00
N ILE A 97 -6.43 1.41 -0.05
CA ILE A 97 -6.72 1.67 -1.46
C ILE A 97 -7.01 0.32 -2.14
N PRO A 98 -8.27 -0.16 -2.09
CA PRO A 98 -8.64 -1.48 -2.61
C PRO A 98 -8.55 -1.60 -4.14
N GLU A 99 -8.36 -0.49 -4.86
CA GLU A 99 -8.11 -0.50 -6.30
C GLU A 99 -6.70 -1.00 -6.67
N ILE A 100 -5.76 -1.04 -5.71
CA ILE A 100 -4.42 -1.59 -5.94
C ILE A 100 -4.52 -3.11 -6.12
N LEU A 101 -4.11 -3.60 -7.30
CA LEU A 101 -4.05 -5.04 -7.56
C LEU A 101 -2.74 -5.64 -7.07
N GLU A 102 -1.62 -4.96 -7.31
CA GLU A 102 -0.30 -5.47 -7.00
C GLU A 102 0.65 -4.35 -6.56
N VAL A 103 1.55 -4.70 -5.64
CA VAL A 103 2.61 -3.82 -5.16
C VAL A 103 3.93 -4.53 -5.42
N GLU A 104 4.75 -3.93 -6.25
CA GLU A 104 6.03 -4.46 -6.71
C GLU A 104 7.18 -3.64 -6.15
N ILE A 105 8.37 -4.24 -6.13
CA ILE A 105 9.60 -3.54 -5.80
C ILE A 105 10.22 -2.99 -7.10
N GLU A 106 10.80 -1.79 -7.03
CA GLU A 106 11.49 -1.17 -8.18
C GLU A 106 12.59 -2.07 -8.75
N ASP A 107 13.38 -2.69 -7.88
CA ASP A 107 14.46 -3.60 -8.26
C ASP A 107 14.45 -4.81 -7.34
N GLU A 108 14.40 -6.03 -7.92
CA GLU A 108 14.36 -7.28 -7.17
C GLU A 108 15.58 -7.46 -6.25
N LYS A 109 16.74 -6.85 -6.58
CA LYS A 109 17.90 -6.90 -5.70
C LYS A 109 17.61 -6.20 -4.38
N GLN A 110 16.70 -5.23 -4.35
CA GLN A 110 16.29 -4.60 -3.09
C GLN A 110 15.65 -5.62 -2.14
N LEU A 111 15.19 -6.79 -2.58
CA LEU A 111 14.73 -7.85 -1.69
C LEU A 111 15.86 -8.71 -1.11
N ASP A 112 17.09 -8.55 -1.58
CA ASP A 112 18.26 -9.25 -1.04
C ASP A 112 18.67 -8.64 0.31
N ASP A 113 18.66 -9.46 1.36
CA ASP A 113 18.99 -9.06 2.73
C ASP A 113 20.52 -9.13 3.01
N SER A 114 21.38 -9.17 1.98
CA SER A 114 22.84 -9.22 2.19
C SER A 114 23.42 -7.85 2.55
N PRO A 115 24.54 -7.80 3.32
CA PRO A 115 25.19 -6.55 3.72
C PRO A 115 25.67 -5.65 2.59
N ALA A 116 25.85 -6.19 1.39
CA ALA A 116 26.20 -5.40 0.21
C ALA A 116 25.06 -4.49 -0.30
N ASN A 117 23.85 -4.68 0.23
CA ASN A 117 22.62 -4.09 -0.29
C ASN A 117 21.91 -3.18 0.75
N PHE A 118 22.60 -2.79 1.83
CA PHE A 118 22.11 -1.87 2.88
C PHE A 118 22.64 -0.45 2.71
#